data_AF-A0A9D5RHK3-F1
#
_entry.id   AF-A0A9D5RHK3-F1
#
_cell.length_a   1.000
_cell.length_b   1.000
_cell.length_c   1.000
_cell.angle_alpha   90.00
_cell.angle_beta   90.00
_cell.angle_gamma   90.00
#
_symmetry.space_group_name_H-M   'P 1'
#
loop_
_entity.id
_entity.type
_entity.pdbx_description
1 polymer ?
#
loop_
_entity_poly.entity_id
_entity_poly.type
_entity_poly.pdbx_seq_one_letter_code
_entity_poly.pdbx_strand_id
1 'polypeptide(L)'
;MNKERDQIKIFRLPIITFLILSFAIGYVILFASFPDMDRVFIRETELFLLVAYLAGIPISFVIFELVFLITESFNRRLRGEKRIDFIVIVLGFVLELTGIVFLIEGVSYYHNGELHDGVICSPVNFDFIPTVATLLALWFLGYMILEYVPMKKLAPMVAIIAMSAMYIGVMTLAALTIQLQPAYEVAPTAFFQYIYVLPFCWLLITIRVIIKKIHEWKIVTAQRPVLDQEGIGTALEEALNTPLSWPIIAVLMMILVYATVVLILGLFGQPSDSIVKAFTETSGWTFSR
;
A
#
# COMPACT_ATOMS: atom_id res chain seq x y z
N MET A 1 -7.10 -34.79 -7.65
CA MET A 1 -6.40 -34.86 -6.35
C MET A 1 -6.39 -33.45 -5.75
N ASN A 2 -7.22 -33.19 -4.72
CA ASN A 2 -7.34 -31.87 -4.09
C ASN A 2 -6.13 -31.68 -3.15
N LYS A 3 -5.03 -31.15 -3.66
CA LYS A 3 -3.87 -30.80 -2.81
C LYS A 3 -4.26 -29.53 -2.07
N GLU A 4 -4.95 -29.68 -0.93
CA GLU A 4 -5.13 -28.56 0.00
C GLU A 4 -3.74 -27.96 0.27
N ARG A 5 -3.57 -26.66 0.02
CA ARG A 5 -2.30 -25.98 0.27
C ARG A 5 -1.91 -26.22 1.73
N ASP A 6 -0.70 -26.73 1.96
CA ASP A 6 -0.19 -26.96 3.31
C ASP A 6 -0.29 -25.67 4.11
N GLN A 7 -1.19 -25.65 5.10
CA GLN A 7 -1.36 -24.52 5.99
C GLN A 7 -0.30 -24.60 7.08
N ILE A 8 0.65 -23.68 7.04
CA ILE A 8 1.69 -23.60 8.05
C ILE A 8 1.11 -22.88 9.27
N LYS A 9 0.94 -23.62 10.37
CA LYS A 9 0.38 -23.13 11.64
C LYS A 9 1.41 -22.39 12.50
N ILE A 10 2.34 -21.64 11.90
CA ILE A 10 3.33 -20.85 12.64
C ILE A 10 2.64 -19.73 13.43
N PHE A 11 1.64 -19.06 12.83
CA PHE A 11 0.87 -18.00 13.46
C PHE A 11 -0.51 -18.50 13.89
N ARG A 12 -0.62 -19.15 15.05
CA ARG A 12 -1.94 -19.49 15.64
C ARG A 12 -2.73 -18.22 15.98
N LEU A 13 -2.05 -17.15 16.39
CA LEU A 13 -2.62 -15.87 16.80
C LEU A 13 -1.85 -14.71 16.14
N PRO A 14 -2.06 -14.45 14.84
CA PRO A 14 -1.26 -13.51 14.04
C PRO A 14 -1.28 -12.08 14.60
N ILE A 15 -2.40 -11.66 15.18
CA ILE A 15 -2.54 -10.34 15.82
C ILE A 15 -1.66 -10.25 17.06
N ILE A 16 -1.68 -11.27 17.93
CA ILE A 16 -0.87 -11.27 19.15
C ILE A 16 0.61 -11.29 18.81
N THR A 17 1.02 -12.07 17.81
CA THR A 17 2.41 -12.07 17.34
C THR A 17 2.81 -10.72 16.74
N PHE A 18 1.90 -10.03 16.05
CA PHE A 18 2.13 -8.67 15.56
C PHE A 18 2.33 -7.67 16.70
N LEU A 19 1.49 -7.73 17.74
CA LEU A 19 1.60 -6.86 18.92
C LEU A 19 2.92 -7.09 19.66
N ILE A 20 3.28 -8.35 19.91
CA ILE A 20 4.53 -8.70 20.60
C ILE A 20 5.75 -8.28 19.79
N LEU A 21 5.74 -8.53 18.47
CA LEU A 21 6.85 -8.15 17.59
C LEU A 21 7.01 -6.62 17.54
N SER A 22 5.91 -5.88 17.38
CA SER A 22 5.92 -4.41 17.36
C SER A 22 6.48 -3.85 18.66
N PHE A 23 6.06 -4.39 19.80
CA PHE A 23 6.59 -3.97 21.09
C PHE A 23 8.09 -4.28 21.24
N ALA A 24 8.53 -5.49 20.89
CA ALA A 24 9.92 -5.90 21.01
C ALA A 24 10.85 -5.08 20.10
N ILE A 25 10.48 -4.87 18.84
CA ILE A 25 11.25 -4.05 17.89
C ILE A 25 11.29 -2.60 18.36
N GLY A 26 10.15 -2.07 18.78
CA GLY A 26 10.03 -0.72 19.30
C GLY A 26 10.98 -0.42 20.45
N TYR A 27 11.07 -1.37 21.39
CA TYR A 27 11.99 -1.30 22.52
C TYR A 27 13.46 -1.25 22.05
N VAL A 28 13.83 -2.11 21.10
CA VAL A 28 15.20 -2.14 20.53
C VAL A 28 15.55 -0.82 19.85
N ILE A 29 14.63 -0.24 19.05
CA ILE A 29 14.84 1.05 18.38
C ILE A 29 15.11 2.14 19.41
N LEU A 30 14.26 2.26 20.44
CA LEU A 30 14.41 3.33 21.44
C LEU A 30 15.71 3.23 22.23
N PHE A 31 16.12 2.03 22.65
CA PHE A 31 17.40 1.84 23.32
C PHE A 31 18.60 2.14 22.42
N ALA A 32 18.52 1.80 21.13
CA ALA A 32 19.57 2.09 20.17
C ALA A 32 19.67 3.59 19.83
N SER A 33 18.53 4.29 19.75
CA SER A 33 18.50 5.71 19.41
C SER A 33 18.87 6.63 20.58
N PHE A 34 18.71 6.17 21.82
CA PHE A 34 18.94 6.99 23.01
C PHE A 34 19.72 6.20 24.09
N PRO A 35 21.06 6.25 24.07
CA PRO A 35 21.90 5.46 24.97
C PRO A 35 21.82 5.87 26.46
N ASP A 36 21.36 7.09 26.78
CA ASP A 36 21.14 7.56 28.17
C ASP A 36 19.70 7.29 28.71
N MET A 37 18.95 6.41 28.05
CA MET A 37 17.52 6.17 28.31
C MET A 37 17.17 5.65 29.70
N ASP A 38 18.13 5.05 30.41
CA ASP A 38 17.92 4.51 31.76
C ASP A 38 17.37 5.60 32.72
N ARG A 39 17.70 6.88 32.49
CA ARG A 39 17.20 8.01 33.30
C ARG A 39 15.79 8.47 32.94
N VAL A 40 15.39 8.36 31.67
CA VAL A 40 14.05 8.74 31.19
C VAL A 40 13.03 7.66 31.56
N PHE A 41 13.45 6.39 31.50
CA PHE A 41 12.64 5.23 31.86
C PHE A 41 12.10 5.31 33.30
N ILE A 42 12.87 5.87 34.25
CA ILE A 42 12.47 5.95 35.65
C ILE A 42 11.37 7.00 35.89
N ARG A 43 11.20 7.99 35.01
CA ARG A 43 10.31 9.13 35.24
C ARG A 43 8.95 9.02 34.56
N GLU A 44 8.87 8.40 33.38
CA GLU A 44 7.65 8.39 32.54
C GLU A 44 7.46 7.01 31.85
N THR A 45 7.30 5.95 32.65
CA THR A 45 7.25 4.55 32.17
C THR A 45 6.14 4.28 31.16
N GLU A 46 4.94 4.83 31.35
CA GLU A 46 3.78 4.57 30.48
C GLU A 46 3.93 5.20 29.09
N LEU A 47 4.35 6.47 29.05
CA LEU A 47 4.60 7.19 27.80
C LEU A 47 5.73 6.51 27.00
N PHE A 48 6.77 6.05 27.69
CA PHE A 48 7.87 5.32 27.08
C PHE A 48 7.40 4.03 26.39
N LEU A 49 6.56 3.22 27.07
CA LEU A 49 6.03 1.98 26.50
C LEU A 49 5.17 2.24 25.26
N LEU A 50 4.38 3.31 25.27
CA LEU A 50 3.55 3.71 24.13
C LEU A 50 4.42 4.15 22.93
N VAL A 51 5.43 5.00 23.16
CA VAL A 51 6.34 5.45 22.10
C VAL A 51 7.13 4.29 21.51
N ALA A 52 7.60 3.36 22.37
CA ALA A 52 8.27 2.14 21.93
C ALA A 52 7.36 1.37 20.97
N TYR A 53 6.14 1.08 21.42
CA TYR A 53 5.17 0.34 20.62
C TYR A 53 4.90 1.01 19.26
N LEU A 54 4.66 2.33 19.24
CA LEU A 54 4.43 3.09 18.01
C LEU A 54 5.63 3.03 17.04
N ALA A 55 6.85 3.13 17.55
CA ALA A 55 8.06 3.07 16.72
C ALA A 55 8.27 1.69 16.07
N GLY A 56 7.82 0.61 16.72
CA GLY A 56 7.97 -0.75 16.20
C GLY A 56 6.87 -1.21 15.23
N ILE A 57 5.73 -0.53 15.18
CA ILE A 57 4.60 -0.86 14.28
C ILE A 57 5.03 -0.87 12.80
N PRO A 58 5.68 0.18 12.25
CA PRO A 58 5.99 0.23 10.82
C PRO A 58 6.90 -0.92 10.39
N ILE A 59 7.97 -1.18 11.16
CA ILE A 59 8.90 -2.28 10.85
C ILE A 59 8.18 -3.63 10.92
N SER A 60 7.26 -3.80 11.88
CA SER A 60 6.47 -5.02 11.98
C SER A 60 5.57 -5.22 10.77
N PHE A 61 4.94 -4.17 10.22
CA PHE A 61 4.20 -4.27 8.97
C PHE A 61 5.08 -4.83 7.85
N VAL A 62 6.28 -4.26 7.66
CA VAL A 62 7.20 -4.73 6.62
C VAL A 62 7.57 -6.21 6.81
N ILE A 63 7.91 -6.61 8.04
CA ILE A 63 8.29 -8.00 8.33
C ILE A 63 7.14 -8.96 8.03
N PHE A 64 5.92 -8.66 8.49
CA PHE A 64 4.77 -9.52 8.24
C PHE A 64 4.45 -9.61 6.74
N GLU A 65 4.41 -8.48 6.05
CA GLU A 65 4.13 -8.44 4.61
C GLU A 65 5.18 -9.19 3.78
N LEU A 66 6.47 -9.08 4.15
CA LEU A 66 7.55 -9.86 3.54
C LEU A 66 7.41 -11.35 3.82
N VAL A 67 7.16 -11.75 5.07
CA VAL A 67 6.97 -13.16 5.44
C VAL A 67 5.78 -13.77 4.68
N PHE A 68 4.67 -13.04 4.55
CA PHE A 68 3.53 -13.49 3.76
C PHE A 68 3.85 -13.59 2.28
N LEU A 69 4.55 -12.61 1.70
CA LEU A 69 4.95 -12.64 0.30
C LEU A 69 5.87 -13.82 -0.01
N ILE A 70 6.91 -14.02 0.81
CA ILE A 70 7.86 -15.13 0.66
C ILE A 70 7.12 -16.47 0.77
N THR A 71 6.24 -16.62 1.77
CA THR A 71 5.52 -17.88 1.98
C THR A 71 4.56 -18.19 0.82
N GLU A 72 3.84 -17.18 0.32
CA GLU A 72 2.95 -17.34 -0.84
C GLU A 72 3.74 -17.63 -2.12
N SER A 73 4.96 -17.08 -2.27
CA SER A 73 5.86 -17.37 -3.40
C SER A 73 6.28 -18.85 -3.42
N PHE A 74 6.41 -19.48 -2.25
CA PHE A 74 6.60 -20.94 -2.11
C PHE A 74 5.29 -21.74 -2.16
N ASN A 75 4.19 -21.12 -2.61
CA ASN A 75 2.84 -21.71 -2.71
C ASN A 75 2.33 -22.31 -1.39
N ARG A 76 2.79 -21.75 -0.27
CA ARG A 76 2.35 -22.10 1.09
C ARG A 76 1.46 -20.99 1.60
N ARG A 77 0.51 -21.33 2.48
CA ARG A 77 -0.41 -20.33 3.03
C ARG A 77 -0.22 -20.17 4.53
N LEU A 78 -0.14 -18.92 4.97
CA LEU A 78 -0.15 -18.55 6.38
C LEU A 78 -1.56 -18.13 6.81
N ARG A 79 -1.89 -18.47 8.06
CA ARG A 79 -3.18 -18.11 8.62
C ARG A 79 -3.17 -16.64 9.05
N GLY A 80 -4.19 -15.89 8.60
CA GLY A 80 -4.43 -14.52 9.05
C GLY A 80 -3.82 -13.41 8.22
N GLU A 81 -3.25 -13.72 7.04
CA GLU A 81 -2.79 -12.74 6.03
C GLU A 81 -3.80 -11.59 5.90
N LYS A 82 -5.06 -11.89 5.54
CA LYS A 82 -6.14 -10.90 5.36
C LYS A 82 -6.36 -9.96 6.54
N ARG A 83 -6.17 -10.44 7.77
CA ARG A 83 -6.38 -9.62 8.97
C ARG A 83 -5.22 -8.66 9.16
N ILE A 84 -3.99 -9.12 8.91
CA ILE A 84 -2.82 -8.27 8.97
C ILE A 84 -2.84 -7.26 7.82
N ASP A 85 -3.17 -7.68 6.59
CA ASP A 85 -3.35 -6.77 5.46
C ASP A 85 -4.31 -5.63 5.82
N PHE A 86 -5.47 -5.95 6.39
CA PHE A 86 -6.44 -4.95 6.82
C PHE A 86 -5.88 -4.02 7.90
N ILE A 87 -5.14 -4.56 8.89
CA ILE A 87 -4.47 -3.76 9.91
C ILE A 87 -3.44 -2.83 9.28
N VAL A 88 -2.62 -3.32 8.35
CA VAL A 88 -1.61 -2.54 7.62
C VAL A 88 -2.27 -1.43 6.80
N ILE A 89 -3.37 -1.73 6.11
CA ILE A 89 -4.11 -0.74 5.32
C ILE A 89 -4.68 0.35 6.24
N VAL A 90 -5.38 -0.03 7.32
CA VAL A 90 -6.05 0.94 8.21
C VAL A 90 -5.05 1.71 9.06
N LEU A 91 -4.22 1.01 9.85
CA LEU A 91 -3.27 1.66 10.75
C LEU A 91 -2.15 2.35 9.96
N GLY A 92 -1.70 1.76 8.85
CA GLY A 92 -0.71 2.40 8.00
C GLY A 92 -1.22 3.69 7.39
N PHE A 93 -2.48 3.74 6.93
CA PHE A 93 -3.08 4.98 6.44
C PHE A 93 -3.26 6.03 7.54
N VAL A 94 -3.64 5.61 8.76
CA VAL A 94 -3.69 6.51 9.92
C VAL A 94 -2.31 7.09 10.23
N LEU A 95 -1.26 6.25 10.24
CA LEU A 95 0.11 6.69 10.46
C LEU A 95 0.55 7.71 9.40
N GLU A 96 0.26 7.44 8.13
CA GLU A 96 0.57 8.34 7.01
C GLU A 96 -0.13 9.71 7.19
N LEU A 97 -1.43 9.72 7.50
CA LEU A 97 -2.18 10.96 7.75
C LEU A 97 -1.61 11.74 8.94
N THR A 98 -1.29 11.06 10.05
CA THR A 98 -0.68 11.72 11.20
C THR A 98 0.70 12.30 10.86
N GLY A 99 1.49 11.59 10.04
CA GLY A 99 2.77 12.08 9.53
C GLY A 99 2.60 13.33 8.67
N ILE A 100 1.63 13.33 7.75
CA ILE A 100 1.31 14.49 6.90
C ILE A 100 0.90 15.70 7.73
N VAL A 101 -0.01 15.53 8.70
CA VAL A 101 -0.46 16.64 9.57
C VAL A 101 0.72 17.24 10.33
N PHE A 102 1.57 16.40 10.91
CA PHE A 102 2.76 16.85 11.62
C PHE A 102 3.74 17.57 10.69
N LEU A 103 3.96 17.07 9.47
CA LEU A 103 4.84 17.72 8.49
C LEU A 103 4.30 19.07 8.03
N ILE A 104 2.99 19.23 7.88
CA ILE A 104 2.37 20.53 7.54
C ILE A 104 2.69 21.56 8.64
N GLU A 105 2.52 21.19 9.91
CA GLU A 105 2.90 22.04 11.04
C GLU A 105 4.41 22.35 11.04
N GLY A 106 5.25 21.35 10.81
CA GLY A 106 6.70 21.52 10.73
C GLY A 106 7.14 22.46 9.59
N VAL A 107 6.65 22.26 8.37
CA VAL A 107 7.00 23.10 7.20
C VAL A 107 6.60 24.55 7.41
N SER A 108 5.45 24.80 8.07
CA SER A 108 5.01 26.16 8.40
C SER A 108 5.95 26.91 9.35
N TYR A 109 6.72 26.19 10.17
CA TYR A 109 7.67 26.76 11.13
C TYR A 109 9.01 27.17 10.49
N TYR A 110 9.43 26.51 9.41
CA TYR A 110 10.76 26.70 8.82
C TYR A 110 10.79 27.66 7.62
N HIS A 111 9.64 27.96 6.99
CA HIS A 111 9.58 28.92 5.91
C HIS A 111 9.56 30.37 6.45
N ASN A 112 10.74 30.80 6.93
CA ASN A 112 11.08 32.11 7.48
C ASN A 112 10.48 32.36 8.87
N GLY A 113 11.27 32.87 9.82
CA GLY A 113 10.91 33.06 11.25
C GLY A 113 9.76 34.02 11.57
N GLU A 114 8.83 34.19 10.63
CA GLU A 114 7.54 34.84 10.80
C GLU A 114 6.49 33.91 10.16
N LEU A 115 5.47 33.57 10.96
CA LEU A 115 4.25 32.93 10.47
C LEU A 115 3.68 33.88 9.40
N HIS A 116 3.94 33.64 8.11
CA HIS A 116 3.20 34.35 7.08
C HIS A 116 1.74 33.92 7.23
N ASP A 117 0.92 34.85 7.70
CA ASP A 117 -0.52 34.67 7.81
C ASP A 117 -1.06 34.11 6.50
N GLY A 118 -1.46 32.83 6.52
CA GLY A 118 -2.53 32.35 5.66
C GLY A 118 -2.22 31.43 4.48
N VAL A 119 -1.04 30.81 4.34
CA VAL A 119 -0.88 29.75 3.32
C VAL A 119 -0.34 28.46 3.91
N ILE A 120 -1.26 27.70 4.53
CA ILE A 120 -1.06 26.26 4.77
C ILE A 120 -0.95 25.60 3.39
N CYS A 121 0.28 25.36 2.94
CA CYS A 121 0.50 24.64 1.70
C CYS A 121 0.33 23.15 1.99
N SER A 122 -0.88 22.62 1.83
CA SER A 122 -1.10 21.17 1.88
C SER A 122 -0.24 20.48 0.81
N PRO A 123 0.34 19.28 1.07
CA PRO A 123 1.13 18.54 0.09
C PRO A 123 0.31 18.08 -1.12
N VAL A 124 -1.02 18.08 -0.97
CA VAL A 124 -1.99 17.85 -2.04
C VAL A 124 -2.92 19.05 -2.09
N ASN A 125 -3.12 19.61 -3.27
CA ASN A 125 -4.07 20.72 -3.46
C ASN A 125 -5.49 20.24 -3.09
N PHE A 126 -6.16 20.99 -2.22
CA PHE A 126 -7.49 20.68 -1.67
C PHE A 126 -8.55 20.43 -2.75
N ASP A 127 -8.50 21.16 -3.86
CA ASP A 127 -9.48 21.04 -4.95
C ASP A 127 -9.40 19.67 -5.66
N PHE A 128 -8.23 19.02 -5.59
CA PHE A 128 -7.94 17.76 -6.26
C PHE A 128 -7.78 16.56 -5.30
N ILE A 129 -8.02 16.74 -4.00
CA ILE A 129 -8.12 15.64 -3.03
C ILE A 129 -9.11 14.55 -3.49
N PRO A 130 -10.30 14.86 -4.06
CA PRO A 130 -11.22 13.83 -4.54
C PRO A 130 -10.58 12.90 -5.58
N THR A 131 -9.73 13.43 -6.47
CA THR A 131 -9.01 12.62 -7.46
C THR A 131 -8.04 11.66 -6.78
N VAL A 132 -7.18 12.16 -5.90
CA VAL A 132 -6.21 11.33 -5.16
C VAL A 132 -6.92 10.26 -4.32
N ALA A 133 -7.97 10.65 -3.59
CA ALA A 133 -8.77 9.74 -2.78
C ALA A 133 -9.44 8.65 -3.62
N THR A 134 -9.94 9.00 -4.83
CA THR A 134 -10.55 8.03 -5.74
C THR A 134 -9.54 6.99 -6.24
N LEU A 135 -8.32 7.41 -6.59
CA LEU A 135 -7.27 6.49 -7.03
C LEU A 135 -6.79 5.56 -5.91
N LEU A 136 -6.71 6.05 -4.67
CA LEU A 136 -6.41 5.22 -3.50
C LEU A 136 -7.57 4.27 -3.15
N ALA A 137 -8.81 4.72 -3.28
CA ALA A 137 -9.99 3.87 -3.09
C ALA A 137 -10.07 2.77 -4.16
N LEU A 138 -9.64 3.07 -5.39
CA LEU A 138 -9.57 2.10 -6.47
C LEU A 138 -8.58 0.96 -6.16
N TRP A 139 -7.44 1.27 -5.51
CA TRP A 139 -6.53 0.25 -5.01
C TRP A 139 -7.21 -0.69 -4.03
N PHE A 140 -7.91 -0.14 -3.05
CA PHE A 140 -8.62 -0.93 -2.05
C PHE A 140 -9.72 -1.78 -2.69
N LEU A 141 -10.44 -1.25 -3.67
CA LEU A 141 -11.44 -2.00 -4.43
C LEU A 141 -10.80 -3.17 -5.21
N GLY A 142 -9.68 -2.92 -5.90
CA GLY A 142 -8.92 -3.95 -6.61
C GLY A 142 -8.43 -5.06 -5.65
N TYR A 143 -7.91 -4.67 -4.49
CA TYR A 143 -7.53 -5.59 -3.42
C TYR A 143 -8.73 -6.43 -2.96
N MET A 144 -9.88 -5.80 -2.68
CA MET A 144 -11.08 -6.50 -2.21
C MET A 144 -11.60 -7.51 -3.24
N ILE A 145 -11.64 -7.13 -4.52
CA ILE A 145 -12.07 -8.01 -5.62
C ILE A 145 -11.16 -9.23 -5.70
N LEU A 146 -9.84 -9.02 -5.76
CA LEU A 146 -8.91 -10.15 -5.88
C LEU A 146 -8.91 -10.99 -4.59
N GLU A 147 -8.76 -10.41 -3.42
CA GLU A 147 -8.52 -11.18 -2.20
C GLU A 147 -9.77 -11.93 -1.67
N TYR A 148 -10.98 -11.43 -1.94
CA TYR A 148 -12.22 -12.02 -1.43
C TYR A 148 -13.01 -12.81 -2.48
N VAL A 149 -12.85 -12.55 -3.77
CA VAL A 149 -13.56 -13.31 -4.81
C VAL A 149 -12.68 -14.49 -5.27
N PRO A 150 -13.16 -15.74 -5.14
CA PRO A 150 -12.40 -16.90 -5.60
C PRO A 150 -12.28 -16.89 -7.13
N MET A 151 -11.12 -17.30 -7.66
CA MET A 151 -10.88 -17.31 -9.13
C MET A 151 -11.90 -18.13 -9.93
N LYS A 152 -12.58 -19.10 -9.30
CA LYS A 152 -13.65 -19.88 -9.94
C LYS A 152 -14.84 -19.03 -10.40
N LYS A 153 -15.09 -17.89 -9.75
CA LYS A 153 -16.22 -16.99 -10.03
C LYS A 153 -15.79 -15.73 -10.79
N LEU A 154 -14.48 -15.53 -10.96
CA LEU A 154 -13.94 -14.29 -11.45
C LEU A 154 -13.49 -14.46 -12.89
N ALA A 155 -14.01 -13.64 -13.80
CA ALA A 155 -13.55 -13.63 -15.18
C ALA A 155 -12.09 -13.10 -15.24
N PRO A 156 -11.20 -13.68 -16.08
CA PRO A 156 -9.81 -13.25 -16.21
C PRO A 156 -9.65 -11.74 -16.46
N MET A 157 -10.53 -11.16 -17.29
CA MET A 157 -10.52 -9.72 -17.57
C MET A 157 -10.78 -8.86 -16.32
N VAL A 158 -11.70 -9.29 -15.45
CA VAL A 158 -11.97 -8.60 -14.18
C VAL A 158 -10.75 -8.68 -13.26
N ALA A 159 -10.00 -9.79 -13.30
CA ALA A 159 -8.76 -9.94 -12.54
C ALA A 159 -7.73 -8.91 -13.01
N ILE A 160 -7.52 -8.81 -14.33
CA ILE A 160 -6.56 -7.89 -14.94
C ILE A 160 -6.92 -6.44 -14.61
N ILE A 161 -8.20 -6.05 -14.74
CA ILE A 161 -8.66 -4.70 -14.38
C ILE A 161 -8.41 -4.42 -12.89
N ALA A 162 -8.69 -5.38 -12.00
CA ALA A 162 -8.44 -5.22 -10.57
C ALA A 162 -6.94 -5.13 -10.24
N MET A 163 -6.08 -5.85 -10.97
CA MET A 163 -4.61 -5.71 -10.85
C MET A 163 -4.16 -4.32 -11.31
N SER A 164 -4.68 -3.81 -12.43
CA SER A 164 -4.41 -2.45 -12.92
C SER A 164 -4.80 -1.39 -11.88
N ALA A 165 -5.97 -1.54 -11.26
CA ALA A 165 -6.44 -0.69 -10.17
C ALA A 165 -5.47 -0.66 -8.99
N MET A 166 -4.94 -1.81 -8.58
CA MET A 166 -3.91 -1.90 -7.52
C MET A 166 -2.58 -1.27 -7.96
N TYR A 167 -2.18 -1.37 -9.23
CA TYR A 167 -0.96 -0.67 -9.66
C TYR A 167 -1.11 0.85 -9.62
N ILE A 168 -2.26 1.37 -10.09
CA ILE A 168 -2.56 2.80 -10.08
C ILE A 168 -2.43 3.37 -8.67
N GLY A 169 -3.09 2.77 -7.67
CA GLY A 169 -3.01 3.37 -6.33
C GLY A 169 -1.67 3.15 -5.62
N VAL A 170 -0.87 2.13 -5.95
CA VAL A 170 0.53 2.05 -5.49
C VAL A 170 1.34 3.21 -6.07
N MET A 171 1.17 3.52 -7.35
CA MET A 171 1.84 4.67 -7.97
C MET A 171 1.38 6.00 -7.38
N THR A 172 0.08 6.17 -7.13
CA THR A 172 -0.47 7.37 -6.49
C THR A 172 0.09 7.56 -5.08
N LEU A 173 0.14 6.48 -4.29
CA LEU A 173 0.69 6.53 -2.94
C LEU A 173 2.20 6.82 -2.97
N ALA A 174 2.94 6.20 -3.89
CA ALA A 174 4.38 6.48 -4.06
C ALA A 174 4.64 7.94 -4.45
N ALA A 175 3.82 8.51 -5.34
CA ALA A 175 3.89 9.93 -5.69
C ALA A 175 3.63 10.82 -4.46
N LEU A 176 2.61 10.51 -3.66
CA LEU A 176 2.37 11.23 -2.40
C LEU A 176 3.55 11.15 -1.44
N THR A 177 4.18 9.98 -1.30
CA THR A 177 5.37 9.85 -0.45
C THR A 177 6.57 10.65 -0.98
N ILE A 178 6.79 10.67 -2.30
CA ILE A 178 7.85 11.50 -2.92
C ILE A 178 7.56 12.99 -2.73
N GLN A 179 6.29 13.41 -2.80
CA GLN A 179 5.87 14.79 -2.59
C GLN A 179 6.27 15.32 -1.20
N LEU A 180 6.31 14.45 -0.19
CA LEU A 180 6.61 14.78 1.20
C LEU A 180 8.13 14.93 1.50
N GLN A 181 9.00 14.62 0.55
CA GLN A 181 10.47 14.60 0.74
C GLN A 181 11.12 15.90 1.25
N PRO A 182 10.74 17.13 0.84
CA PRO A 182 11.45 18.34 1.25
C PRO A 182 11.20 18.67 2.72
N ALA A 183 10.09 18.18 3.28
CA ALA A 183 9.80 18.30 4.70
C ALA A 183 10.70 17.40 5.56
N TYR A 184 11.24 16.31 5.00
CA TYR A 184 12.15 15.39 5.69
C TYR A 184 13.56 15.97 5.90
N GLU A 185 14.05 16.80 4.97
CA GLU A 185 15.36 17.45 5.10
C GLU A 185 15.43 18.43 6.27
N VAL A 186 14.26 18.95 6.67
CA VAL A 186 14.11 20.02 7.65
C VAL A 186 13.88 19.47 9.07
N ALA A 187 13.22 18.31 9.20
CA ALA A 187 13.04 17.60 10.46
C ALA A 187 13.70 16.21 10.39
N PRO A 188 15.05 16.11 10.42
CA PRO A 188 15.78 14.86 10.29
C PRO A 188 15.67 14.05 11.59
N THR A 189 14.49 13.49 11.82
CA THR A 189 14.28 12.49 12.86
C THR A 189 13.95 11.17 12.18
N ALA A 190 14.50 10.08 12.71
CA ALA A 190 14.20 8.71 12.27
C ALA A 190 12.68 8.42 12.20
N PHE A 191 11.88 9.22 12.91
CA PHE A 191 10.43 9.20 12.92
C PHE A 191 9.77 9.45 11.55
N PHE A 192 10.38 10.23 10.65
CA PHE A 192 9.76 10.51 9.33
C PHE A 192 10.11 9.48 8.26
N GLN A 193 11.10 8.63 8.49
CA GLN A 193 11.42 7.53 7.57
C GLN A 193 10.28 6.49 7.52
N TYR A 194 9.35 6.50 8.48
CA TYR A 194 8.19 5.62 8.52
C TYR A 194 7.15 5.90 7.43
N ILE A 195 7.14 7.08 6.82
CA ILE A 195 6.23 7.43 5.70
C ILE A 195 6.49 6.51 4.49
N TYR A 196 7.73 6.06 4.28
CA TYR A 196 8.06 5.11 3.21
C TYR A 196 7.54 3.68 3.46
N VAL A 197 7.08 3.38 4.68
CA VAL A 197 6.67 2.02 5.04
C VAL A 197 5.34 1.67 4.41
N LEU A 198 4.37 2.59 4.37
CA LEU A 198 3.07 2.34 3.77
C LEU A 198 3.13 2.02 2.27
N PRO A 199 3.75 2.83 1.38
CA PRO A 199 3.84 2.51 -0.04
C PRO A 199 4.59 1.20 -0.27
N PHE A 200 5.62 0.91 0.54
CA PHE A 200 6.33 -0.36 0.46
C PHE A 200 5.43 -1.55 0.83
N CYS A 201 4.68 -1.46 1.93
CA CYS A 201 3.72 -2.49 2.32
C CYS A 201 2.63 -2.69 1.27
N TRP A 202 2.06 -1.62 0.70
CA TRP A 202 1.05 -1.73 -0.37
C TRP A 202 1.61 -2.39 -1.62
N LEU A 203 2.87 -2.12 -1.97
CA LEU A 203 3.57 -2.82 -3.05
C LEU A 203 3.69 -4.33 -2.75
N LEU A 204 4.13 -4.70 -1.54
CA LEU A 204 4.24 -6.11 -1.13
C LEU A 204 2.89 -6.83 -1.14
N ILE A 205 1.84 -6.21 -0.63
CA ILE A 205 0.46 -6.72 -0.68
C ILE A 205 0.05 -6.94 -2.14
N THR A 206 0.29 -5.96 -3.01
CA THR A 206 -0.06 -6.04 -4.44
C THR A 206 0.63 -7.22 -5.12
N ILE A 207 1.95 -7.34 -4.95
CA ILE A 207 2.73 -8.46 -5.52
C ILE A 207 2.20 -9.80 -4.99
N ARG A 208 1.98 -9.92 -3.68
CA ARG A 208 1.48 -11.16 -3.06
C ARG A 208 0.11 -11.55 -3.62
N VAL A 209 -0.84 -10.61 -3.68
CA VAL A 209 -2.20 -10.86 -4.16
C VAL A 209 -2.17 -11.33 -5.62
N ILE A 210 -1.30 -10.75 -6.45
CA ILE A 210 -1.12 -11.17 -7.86
C ILE A 210 -0.57 -12.59 -7.94
N ILE A 211 0.51 -12.92 -7.21
CA ILE A 211 1.11 -14.26 -7.18
C ILE A 211 0.06 -15.30 -6.76
N LYS A 212 -0.67 -15.00 -5.69
CA LYS A 212 -1.75 -15.85 -5.20
C LYS A 212 -2.83 -16.09 -6.25
N LYS A 213 -3.21 -15.05 -7.00
CA LYS A 213 -4.21 -15.18 -8.08
C LYS A 213 -3.70 -16.02 -9.23
N ILE A 214 -2.43 -15.88 -9.60
CA ILE A 214 -1.78 -16.73 -10.59
C ILE A 214 -1.77 -18.20 -10.14
N HIS A 215 -1.47 -18.48 -8.87
CA HIS A 215 -1.53 -19.83 -8.32
C HIS A 215 -2.96 -20.39 -8.33
N GLU A 216 -3.96 -19.62 -7.92
CA GLU A 216 -5.37 -20.02 -7.97
C GLU A 216 -5.82 -20.32 -9.40
N TRP A 217 -5.43 -19.50 -10.38
CA TRP A 217 -5.75 -19.74 -11.79
C TRP A 217 -5.17 -21.05 -12.30
N LYS A 218 -3.89 -21.34 -12.03
CA LYS A 218 -3.24 -22.60 -12.43
C LYS A 218 -4.03 -23.82 -11.94
N ILE A 219 -4.55 -23.77 -10.71
CA ILE A 219 -5.36 -24.85 -10.14
C ILE A 219 -6.72 -24.96 -10.85
N VAL A 220 -7.39 -23.84 -11.13
CA VAL A 220 -8.69 -23.83 -11.82
C VAL A 220 -8.56 -24.33 -13.25
N THR A 221 -7.55 -23.91 -13.99
CA THR A 221 -7.31 -24.33 -15.38
C THR A 221 -6.97 -25.81 -15.45
N ALA A 222 -6.17 -26.34 -14.52
CA ALA A 222 -5.87 -27.78 -14.44
C ALA A 222 -7.11 -28.66 -14.15
N GLN A 223 -8.21 -28.08 -13.67
CA GLN A 223 -9.47 -28.78 -13.40
C GLN A 223 -10.48 -28.67 -14.54
N ARG A 224 -10.22 -27.83 -15.55
CA ARG A 224 -11.11 -27.70 -16.72
C ARG A 224 -10.81 -28.82 -17.72
N PRO A 225 -11.83 -29.49 -18.28
CA PRO A 225 -11.61 -30.37 -19.42
C PRO A 225 -10.99 -29.56 -20.56
N VAL A 226 -10.02 -30.14 -21.26
CA VAL A 226 -9.46 -29.57 -22.49
C VAL A 226 -10.60 -29.53 -23.49
N LEU A 227 -11.21 -28.36 -23.66
CA LEU A 227 -12.07 -28.10 -24.80
C LEU A 227 -11.11 -27.85 -25.95
N ASP A 228 -11.04 -28.78 -26.89
CA ASP A 228 -10.35 -28.61 -28.17
C ASP A 228 -10.97 -27.40 -28.88
N GLN A 229 -10.40 -26.23 -28.63
CA GLN A 229 -10.72 -25.03 -29.40
C GLN A 229 -9.82 -25.04 -30.63
N GLU A 230 -10.26 -25.74 -31.68
CA GLU A 230 -9.69 -25.69 -33.04
C GLU A 230 -9.95 -24.32 -33.73
N GLY A 231 -9.93 -23.23 -32.97
CA GLY A 231 -10.05 -21.87 -33.47
C GLY A 231 -8.67 -21.23 -33.55
N ILE A 232 -8.45 -20.39 -34.56
CA ILE A 232 -7.31 -19.46 -34.60
C ILE A 232 -7.47 -18.52 -33.39
N GLY A 233 -6.94 -18.93 -32.24
CA GLY A 233 -6.97 -18.13 -31.03
C GLY A 233 -6.23 -16.83 -31.29
N THR A 234 -6.91 -15.71 -31.11
CA THR A 234 -6.26 -14.40 -31.22
C THR A 234 -5.15 -14.29 -30.16
N ALA A 235 -4.09 -13.52 -30.41
CA ALA A 235 -3.00 -13.33 -29.45
C ALA A 235 -3.50 -12.88 -28.05
N LEU A 236 -4.65 -12.20 -27.99
CA LEU A 236 -5.32 -11.83 -26.74
C LEU A 236 -5.87 -13.04 -25.99
N GLU A 237 -6.46 -14.01 -26.68
CA GLU A 237 -7.00 -15.22 -26.07
C GLU A 237 -5.88 -16.12 -25.52
N GLU A 238 -4.79 -16.26 -26.27
CA GLU A 238 -3.58 -16.96 -25.81
C GLU A 238 -2.95 -16.26 -24.59
N ALA A 239 -2.88 -14.93 -24.62
CA ALA A 239 -2.39 -14.15 -23.49
C ALA A 239 -3.30 -14.29 -22.27
N LEU A 240 -4.63 -14.24 -22.43
CA LEU A 240 -5.60 -14.43 -21.34
C LEU A 240 -5.55 -15.85 -20.74
N ASN A 241 -5.20 -16.86 -21.53
CA ASN A 241 -5.02 -18.21 -21.04
C ASN A 241 -3.67 -18.43 -20.34
N THR A 242 -2.69 -17.54 -20.56
CA THR A 242 -1.36 -17.58 -19.96
C THR A 242 -1.27 -16.71 -18.70
N PRO A 243 -1.29 -17.28 -17.47
CA PRO A 243 -1.38 -16.48 -16.25
C PRO A 243 -0.20 -15.55 -15.99
N LEU A 244 0.98 -15.86 -16.55
CA LEU A 244 2.17 -15.03 -16.38
C LEU A 244 2.11 -13.73 -17.18
N SER A 245 1.25 -13.66 -18.20
CA SER A 245 1.06 -12.44 -19.00
C SER A 245 0.15 -11.43 -18.29
N TRP A 246 -0.71 -11.88 -17.37
CA TRP A 246 -1.74 -11.03 -16.76
C TRP A 246 -1.19 -9.80 -16.04
N PRO A 247 -0.11 -9.87 -15.25
CA PRO A 247 0.51 -8.68 -14.67
C PRO A 247 0.99 -7.68 -15.73
N ILE A 248 1.53 -8.16 -16.84
CA ILE A 248 2.03 -7.33 -17.95
C ILE A 248 0.85 -6.67 -18.69
N ILE A 249 -0.20 -7.43 -18.98
CA ILE A 249 -1.43 -6.89 -19.57
C ILE A 249 -2.05 -5.87 -18.61
N ALA A 250 -2.04 -6.13 -17.30
CA ALA A 250 -2.55 -5.22 -16.30
C ALA A 250 -1.79 -3.89 -16.29
N VAL A 251 -0.48 -3.89 -16.54
CA VAL A 251 0.31 -2.65 -16.72
C VAL A 251 -0.21 -1.84 -17.90
N LEU A 252 -0.46 -2.47 -19.06
CA LEU A 252 -1.03 -1.79 -20.23
C LEU A 252 -2.45 -1.28 -19.95
N MET A 253 -3.27 -2.09 -19.28
CA MET A 253 -4.65 -1.77 -18.92
C MET A 253 -4.75 -0.64 -17.88
N MET A 254 -3.67 -0.30 -17.17
CA MET A 254 -3.66 0.86 -16.27
C MET A 254 -4.04 2.14 -17.00
N ILE A 255 -3.56 2.34 -18.24
CA ILE A 255 -3.86 3.55 -19.01
C ILE A 255 -5.37 3.64 -19.28
N LEU A 256 -5.99 2.52 -19.65
CA LEU A 256 -7.42 2.48 -19.95
C LEU A 256 -8.27 2.67 -18.68
N VAL A 257 -7.89 2.02 -17.58
CA VAL A 257 -8.57 2.17 -16.28
C VAL A 257 -8.44 3.60 -15.79
N TYR A 258 -7.24 4.18 -15.85
CA TYR A 258 -6.99 5.56 -15.48
C TYR A 258 -7.80 6.53 -16.33
N ALA A 259 -7.81 6.38 -17.66
CA ALA A 259 -8.61 7.22 -18.56
C ALA A 259 -10.11 7.14 -18.22
N THR A 260 -10.62 5.94 -17.90
CA THR A 260 -12.02 5.76 -17.48
C THR A 260 -12.32 6.50 -16.18
N VAL A 261 -11.42 6.40 -15.19
CA VAL A 261 -11.57 7.10 -13.90
C VAL A 261 -11.52 8.62 -14.10
N VAL A 262 -10.59 9.12 -14.92
CA VAL A 262 -10.49 10.56 -15.24
C VAL A 262 -11.75 11.06 -15.93
N LEU A 263 -12.32 10.30 -16.87
CA LEU A 263 -13.60 10.66 -17.52
C LEU A 263 -14.74 10.74 -16.50
N ILE A 264 -14.84 9.75 -15.60
CA ILE A 264 -15.86 9.74 -14.54
C ILE A 264 -15.67 10.95 -13.61
N LEU A 265 -14.45 11.21 -13.15
CA LEU A 265 -14.14 12.38 -12.33
C LEU A 265 -14.45 13.70 -13.07
N GLY A 266 -14.22 13.74 -14.38
CA GLY A 266 -14.63 14.83 -15.26
C GLY A 266 -16.12 15.12 -15.22
N LEU A 267 -16.97 14.10 -15.15
CA LEU A 267 -18.42 14.27 -14.97
C LEU A 267 -18.78 14.89 -13.60
N PHE A 268 -17.92 14.71 -12.59
CA PHE A 268 -18.03 15.34 -11.28
C PHE A 268 -17.31 16.71 -11.20
N GLY A 269 -16.86 17.26 -12.33
CA GLY A 269 -16.26 18.59 -12.42
C GLY A 269 -14.74 18.62 -12.18
N GLN A 270 -14.07 17.48 -12.06
CA GLN A 270 -12.62 17.43 -11.92
C GLN A 270 -11.93 17.53 -13.29
N PRO A 271 -10.91 18.39 -13.48
CA PRO A 271 -10.24 18.48 -14.76
C PRO A 271 -9.41 17.23 -15.05
N SER A 272 -9.13 16.96 -16.34
CA SER A 272 -8.41 15.75 -16.76
C SER A 272 -6.95 15.71 -16.28
N ASP A 273 -6.38 16.88 -15.98
CA ASP A 273 -5.04 17.06 -15.41
C ASP A 273 -5.06 17.19 -13.88
N SER A 274 -6.20 16.89 -13.23
CA SER A 274 -6.37 17.02 -11.77
C SER A 274 -5.32 16.29 -10.96
N ILE A 275 -4.87 15.08 -11.37
CA ILE A 275 -3.82 14.37 -10.63
C ILE A 275 -2.47 15.08 -10.68
N VAL A 276 -2.16 15.74 -11.79
CA VAL A 276 -0.91 16.49 -11.94
C VAL A 276 -0.99 17.74 -11.09
N LYS A 277 -2.07 18.51 -11.25
CA LYS A 277 -2.34 19.71 -10.46
C LYS A 277 -2.41 19.44 -8.97
N ALA A 278 -2.92 18.28 -8.56
CA ALA A 278 -2.95 17.84 -7.17
C ALA A 278 -1.57 17.92 -6.49
N PHE A 279 -0.50 17.65 -7.25
CA PHE A 279 0.87 17.63 -6.75
C PHE A 279 1.73 18.82 -7.20
N THR A 280 1.37 19.51 -8.29
CA THR A 280 2.14 20.66 -8.80
C THR A 280 1.63 22.00 -8.28
N GLU A 281 0.32 22.14 -8.04
CA GLU A 281 -0.29 23.38 -7.52
C GLU A 281 -0.26 23.43 -5.98
N THR A 282 0.89 23.10 -5.39
CA THR A 282 1.11 23.04 -3.94
C THR A 282 2.42 23.71 -3.59
N SER A 283 2.45 24.86 -2.93
CA SER A 283 3.73 25.57 -2.72
C SER A 283 4.65 24.86 -1.71
N GLY A 284 5.95 24.79 -1.99
CA GLY A 284 6.97 24.31 -1.05
C GLY A 284 7.28 22.80 -1.08
N TRP A 285 6.54 22.01 -1.87
CA TRP A 285 6.66 20.55 -1.95
C TRP A 285 7.41 20.06 -3.20
N THR A 286 7.79 18.78 -3.26
CA THR A 286 8.74 18.26 -4.27
C THR A 286 8.32 18.57 -5.69
N PHE A 287 7.09 18.24 -6.07
CA PHE A 287 6.62 18.36 -7.46
C PHE A 287 6.20 19.78 -7.85
N SER A 288 6.30 20.74 -6.93
CA SER A 288 6.01 22.16 -7.18
C SER A 288 7.24 23.01 -7.48
N ARG A 289 8.43 22.41 -7.32
CA ARG A 289 9.73 23.01 -7.61
C ARG A 289 10.19 22.66 -9.02
#